data_AF-A0A3P3U7A2-F1
#
_entry.id   AF-A0A3P3U7A2-F1
#
_cell.length_a   1.000
_cell.length_b   1.000
_cell.length_c   1.000
_cell.angle_alpha   90.00
_cell.angle_beta   90.00
_cell.angle_gamma   90.00
#
_symmetry.space_group_name_H-M   'P 1'
#
loop_
_entity.id
_entity.type
_entity.pdbx_description
1 polymer ?
#
loop_
_entity_poly.entity_id
_entity_poly.type
_entity_poly.pdbx_seq_one_letter_code
_entity_poly.pdbx_strand_id
1 'polypeptide(L)'
;MLKLIKKLSFWLPLLSLVVCVYNLMGYDDKNLLLALTSPPLLWFNPELTKLHHTMNSELLWQLVLYGIHFSFWLLFGLAIDWIISKIKASL
;
A
#
# COMPACT_ATOMS: atom_id res chain seq x y z
N MET A 1 -4.67 -22.61 -6.57
CA MET A 1 -5.35 -21.66 -5.66
C MET A 1 -4.86 -21.73 -4.21
N LEU A 2 -4.85 -22.89 -3.53
CA LEU A 2 -4.56 -22.98 -2.08
C LEU A 2 -3.19 -22.42 -1.63
N LYS A 3 -2.16 -22.46 -2.49
CA LYS A 3 -0.83 -21.90 -2.19
C LYS A 3 -0.79 -20.36 -2.24
N LEU A 4 -1.64 -19.74 -3.05
CA LEU A 4 -1.72 -18.27 -3.21
C LEU A 4 -2.39 -17.63 -1.99
N ILE A 5 -3.41 -18.29 -1.43
CA ILE A 5 -4.09 -17.90 -0.18
C ILE A 5 -3.15 -17.98 1.03
N LYS A 6 -1.96 -18.57 0.92
CA LYS A 6 -0.98 -18.62 2.03
C LYS A 6 0.13 -17.59 1.91
N LYS A 7 0.14 -16.79 0.83
CA LYS A 7 1.22 -15.86 0.52
C LYS A 7 0.94 -14.46 1.04
N LEU A 8 1.95 -13.82 1.60
CA LEU A 8 1.83 -12.43 2.05
C LEU A 8 1.70 -11.48 0.86
N SER A 9 2.30 -11.80 -0.28
CA SER A 9 2.10 -11.09 -1.56
C SER A 9 0.64 -11.08 -2.04
N PHE A 10 -0.23 -11.94 -1.50
CA PHE A 10 -1.67 -11.89 -1.77
C PHE A 10 -2.42 -11.08 -0.71
N TRP A 11 -2.18 -11.36 0.58
CA TRP A 11 -2.96 -10.76 1.67
C TRP A 11 -2.65 -9.29 1.94
N LEU A 12 -1.38 -8.87 1.82
CA LEU A 12 -1.01 -7.49 2.12
C LEU A 12 -1.60 -6.49 1.09
N PRO A 13 -1.55 -6.77 -0.23
CA PRO A 13 -2.25 -5.94 -1.21
C PRO A 13 -3.77 -5.99 -1.04
N LEU A 14 -4.34 -7.12 -0.65
CA LEU A 14 -5.78 -7.23 -0.40
C LEU A 14 -6.19 -6.34 0.77
N LEU A 15 -5.44 -6.37 1.89
CA LEU A 15 -5.67 -5.48 3.03
C LEU A 15 -5.49 -4.00 2.62
N SER A 16 -4.47 -3.71 1.81
CA SER A 16 -4.29 -2.37 1.23
C SER A 16 -5.52 -1.92 0.44
N LEU A 17 -6.13 -2.78 -0.38
CA LEU A 17 -7.34 -2.43 -1.13
C LEU A 17 -8.50 -2.13 -0.18
N VAL A 18 -8.65 -2.88 0.91
CA VAL A 18 -9.67 -2.61 1.93
C VAL A 18 -9.46 -1.23 2.54
N VAL A 19 -8.23 -0.86 2.89
CA VAL A 19 -7.91 0.49 3.42
C VAL A 19 -8.24 1.57 2.38
N CYS A 20 -7.86 1.39 1.11
CA CYS A 20 -8.16 2.35 0.05
C CYS A 20 -9.67 2.50 -0.18
N VAL A 21 -10.45 1.41 -0.15
CA VAL A 21 -11.91 1.46 -0.28
C VAL A 21 -12.56 2.13 0.92
N TYR A 22 -12.10 1.85 2.13
CA TYR A 22 -12.58 2.50 3.35
C TYR A 22 -12.34 4.01 3.30
N ASN A 23 -11.18 4.42 2.80
CA ASN A 23 -10.85 5.81 2.54
C ASN A 23 -11.73 6.44 1.44
N LEU A 24 -11.92 5.75 0.31
CA LEU A 24 -12.77 6.20 -0.79
C LEU A 24 -14.25 6.38 -0.37
N MET A 25 -14.73 5.58 0.58
CA MET A 25 -16.07 5.72 1.17
C MET A 25 -16.20 6.94 2.09
N GLY A 26 -15.12 7.68 2.35
CA GLY A 26 -15.09 8.86 3.21
C GLY A 26 -15.00 8.55 4.70
N TYR A 27 -14.79 7.28 5.09
CA TYR A 27 -14.63 6.89 6.50
C TYR A 27 -13.23 7.21 7.07
N ASP A 28 -12.28 7.56 6.20
CA ASP A 28 -10.92 8.02 6.55
C ASP A 28 -10.67 9.40 5.92
N ASP A 29 -11.52 10.37 6.28
CA ASP A 29 -11.55 11.74 5.76
C ASP A 29 -10.19 12.47 5.79
N LYS A 30 -9.37 12.18 6.80
CA LYS A 30 -8.05 12.78 7.01
C LYS A 30 -6.90 11.96 6.43
N ASN A 31 -7.19 10.86 5.73
CA ASN A 31 -6.19 9.90 5.24
C ASN A 31 -5.28 9.34 6.36
N LEU A 32 -5.76 9.31 7.60
CA LEU A 32 -4.97 8.90 8.77
C LEU A 32 -4.70 7.41 8.72
N LEU A 33 -5.73 6.61 8.44
CA LEU A 33 -5.56 5.16 8.31
C LEU A 33 -4.62 4.87 7.14
N LEU A 34 -4.87 5.47 5.97
CA LEU A 34 -4.04 5.32 4.78
C LEU A 34 -2.56 5.66 5.05
N ALA A 35 -2.29 6.79 5.71
CA ALA A 35 -0.92 7.22 6.03
C ALA A 35 -0.26 6.29 7.06
N LEU A 36 -0.94 5.99 8.17
CA LEU A 36 -0.37 5.17 9.25
C LEU A 36 -0.10 3.72 8.82
N THR A 37 -0.85 3.20 7.85
CA THR A 37 -0.63 1.86 7.31
C THR A 37 0.32 1.83 6.11
N SER A 38 1.02 2.92 5.79
CA SER A 38 2.00 2.96 4.69
C SER A 38 3.22 3.81 5.04
N PRO A 39 4.34 3.17 5.43
CA PRO A 39 5.59 3.88 5.71
C PRO A 39 6.05 4.84 4.60
N PRO A 40 5.94 4.52 3.29
CA PRO A 40 6.27 5.47 2.24
C PRO A 40 5.43 6.76 2.28
N LEU A 41 4.13 6.67 2.60
CA LEU A 41 3.28 7.86 2.69
C LEU A 41 3.70 8.77 3.85
N LEU A 42 4.21 8.20 4.95
CA LEU A 42 4.75 8.98 6.07
C LEU A 42 6.13 9.57 5.76
N TRP A 43 7.03 8.75 5.20
CA TRP A 43 8.42 9.16 4.96
C TRP A 43 8.54 10.23 3.88
N PHE A 44 7.69 10.17 2.85
CA PHE A 44 7.70 11.12 1.74
C PHE A 44 6.63 12.22 1.88
N ASN A 45 6.11 12.45 3.08
CA ASN A 45 5.05 13.44 3.30
C ASN A 45 5.39 14.85 2.75
N PRO A 46 6.62 15.39 2.91
CA PRO A 46 6.98 16.70 2.33
C PRO A 46 6.91 16.72 0.79
N GLU A 47 7.42 15.69 0.12
CA GLU A 47 7.43 15.57 -1.33
C GLU A 47 6.02 15.34 -1.88
N LEU A 48 5.25 14.51 -1.19
CA LEU A 48 3.85 14.23 -1.46
C LEU A 48 2.99 15.49 -1.32
N THR A 49 3.21 16.30 -0.29
CA THR A 49 2.52 17.58 -0.11
C THR A 49 2.83 18.55 -1.26
N LYS A 50 4.09 18.64 -1.69
CA LYS A 50 4.47 19.45 -2.86
C LYS A 50 3.79 18.95 -4.13
N LEU A 51 3.80 17.64 -4.36
CA LEU A 51 3.15 17.02 -5.52
C LEU A 51 1.65 17.33 -5.54
N HIS A 52 0.97 17.16 -4.40
CA HIS A 52 -0.45 17.50 -4.24
C HIS A 52 -0.75 18.95 -4.67
N HIS A 53 0.04 19.93 -4.21
CA HIS A 53 -0.14 21.33 -4.60
C HIS A 53 0.10 21.61 -6.10
N THR A 54 0.87 20.77 -6.79
CA THR A 54 1.06 20.87 -8.25
C THR A 54 -0.03 20.16 -9.04
N MET A 55 -0.80 19.28 -8.40
CA MET A 55 -1.87 18.53 -9.03
C MET A 55 -3.18 19.31 -8.94
N ASN A 56 -3.72 19.73 -10.09
CA ASN A 56 -5.01 20.41 -10.18
C ASN A 56 -6.23 19.45 -10.09
N SER A 57 -6.09 18.31 -9.39
CA SER A 57 -7.14 17.29 -9.30
C SER A 57 -6.99 16.43 -8.05
N GLU A 58 -7.98 16.52 -7.16
CA GLU A 58 -8.10 15.69 -5.96
C GLU A 58 -8.22 14.20 -6.30
N LEU A 59 -8.95 13.87 -7.37
CA LEU A 59 -9.11 12.47 -7.80
C LEU A 59 -7.78 11.87 -8.22
N LEU A 60 -6.98 12.60 -9.01
CA LEU A 60 -5.66 12.13 -9.41
C LEU A 60 -4.74 11.99 -8.20
N TRP A 61 -4.83 12.91 -7.24
CA TRP A 61 -4.07 12.85 -6.00
C TRP A 61 -4.40 11.60 -5.17
N GLN A 62 -5.69 11.29 -4.99
CA GLN A 62 -6.12 10.06 -4.31
C GLN A 62 -5.63 8.79 -5.02
N LEU A 63 -5.68 8.75 -6.35
CA LEU A 63 -5.16 7.61 -7.12
C LEU A 63 -3.65 7.42 -6.93
N VAL A 64 -2.88 8.50 -6.83
CA VAL A 64 -1.44 8.43 -6.52
C VAL A 64 -1.21 7.83 -5.13
N LEU A 65 -1.93 8.31 -4.11
CA LEU A 65 -1.82 7.78 -2.75
C LEU A 65 -2.17 6.29 -2.67
N TYR A 66 -3.27 5.87 -3.32
CA TYR A 66 -3.68 4.47 -3.38
C TYR A 66 -2.68 3.61 -4.15
N GLY A 67 -2.13 4.15 -5.25
CA GLY A 67 -1.10 3.49 -6.04
C GLY A 67 0.17 3.22 -5.23
N ILE A 68 0.64 4.22 -4.46
CA ILE A 68 1.79 4.07 -3.56
C ILE A 68 1.50 3.03 -2.48
N HIS A 69 0.35 3.15 -1.80
CA HIS A 69 -0.04 2.26 -0.71
C HIS A 69 -0.11 0.79 -1.18
N PHE A 70 -0.80 0.54 -2.30
CA PHE A 70 -0.95 -0.80 -2.86
C PHE A 70 0.39 -1.38 -3.35
N SER A 71 1.16 -0.59 -4.10
CA SER A 71 2.44 -1.04 -4.65
C SER A 71 3.43 -1.38 -3.55
N PHE A 72 3.48 -0.58 -2.48
CA PHE A 72 4.32 -0.86 -1.32
C PHE A 72 3.99 -2.22 -0.71
N TRP A 73 2.73 -2.48 -0.39
CA TRP A 73 2.33 -3.73 0.25
C TRP A 73 2.49 -4.96 -0.65
N LEU A 74 2.33 -4.78 -1.97
CA LEU A 74 2.63 -5.83 -2.94
C LEU A 74 4.12 -6.17 -2.97
N LEU A 75 4.98 -5.17 -3.12
CA LEU A 75 6.43 -5.36 -3.15
C LEU A 75 6.95 -5.92 -1.83
N PHE A 76 6.43 -5.44 -0.69
CA PHE A 76 6.80 -5.93 0.62
C PHE A 76 6.38 -7.40 0.83
N GLY A 77 5.14 -7.75 0.45
CA GLY A 77 4.68 -9.13 0.50
C GLY A 77 5.48 -10.06 -0.42
N LEU A 78 5.83 -9.61 -1.63
CA LEU A 78 6.69 -10.35 -2.55
C LEU A 78 8.10 -10.55 -1.97
N ALA A 79 8.68 -9.52 -1.35
CA ALA A 79 9.99 -9.60 -0.73
C ALA A 79 10.01 -10.62 0.42
N ILE A 80 9.01 -10.60 1.30
CA ILE A 80 8.91 -11.58 2.40
C ILE A 80 8.72 -13.00 1.86
N ASP A 81 7.77 -13.21 0.94
CA ASP A 81 7.54 -14.53 0.35
C ASP A 81 8.81 -15.07 -0.34
N TRP A 82 9.59 -14.19 -0.99
CA TRP A 82 10.87 -14.53 -1.59
C TRP A 82 11.90 -14.93 -0.53
N ILE A 83 12.07 -14.15 0.54
CA ILE A 83 12.99 -14.48 1.66
C ILE A 83 12.63 -15.83 2.28
N ILE A 84 11.35 -16.07 2.58
CA ILE A 84 10.87 -17.34 3.14
C ILE A 84 11.18 -18.50 2.19
N SER A 85 11.00 -18.31 0.88
CA SER A 85 11.31 -19.34 -0.10
C SER A 85 12.80 -19.68 -0.15
N LYS A 86 13.68 -18.68 0.04
CA LYS A 86 15.13 -18.87 0.09
C LYS A 86 15.56 -19.62 1.34
N ILE A 87 15.03 -19.25 2.51
CA ILE A 87 15.32 -19.92 3.79
C ILE A 87 14.89 -21.39 3.73
N LYS A 88 13.71 -21.67 3.17
CA LYS A 88 13.22 -23.04 3.04
C LYS A 88 14.04 -23.88 2.04
N ALA A 89 14.66 -23.26 1.05
CA ALA A 89 15.51 -23.95 0.09
C ALA A 89 16.92 -24.24 0.63
N SER A 90 17.36 -23.52 1.68
CA SER A 90 18.65 -23.72 2.35
C SER A 90 18.60 -24.69 3.54
N LEU A 91 17.42 -25.23 3.86
CA LEU A 91 17.13 -26.15 4.97
C LEU A 91 16.82 -27.54 4.41
#